data_AF-A0ABC8KWW1-F1
#
_entry.id   AF-A0ABC8KWW1-F1
#
_cell.length_a   1.000
_cell.length_b   1.000
_cell.length_c   1.000
_cell.angle_alpha   90.00
_cell.angle_beta   90.00
_cell.angle_gamma   90.00
#
_symmetry.space_group_name_H-M   'P 1'
#
loop_
_entity.id
_entity.type
_entity.pdbx_description
1 polymer ?
#
loop_
_entity_poly.entity_id
_entity_poly.type
_entity_poly.pdbx_seq_one_letter_code
_entity_poly.pdbx_strand_id
1 'polypeptide(L)'
;MMRGGERVKEFLRLFVDSREWDFCVIWKLGDDPSKFIEWVGCCCSGSYIDKNIKHEHEEEEGQNMSSMCRDEDYKHHIRTLACEALSRFPLFMPLYPGIHGEVVMSKTPKWDVVKGLFM
;
A
#
# COMPACT_ATOMS: atom_id res chain seq x y z
N MET A 1 7.48 11.93 -21.40
CA MET A 1 6.58 10.78 -21.58
C MET A 1 6.45 10.10 -20.23
N MET A 2 5.28 10.17 -19.59
CA MET A 2 5.04 9.51 -18.30
C MET A 2 5.14 7.99 -18.48
N ARG A 3 5.87 7.31 -17.60
CA ARG A 3 5.93 5.84 -17.59
C ARG A 3 4.54 5.31 -17.26
N GLY A 4 4.13 4.18 -17.83
CA GLY A 4 2.79 3.60 -17.64
C GLY A 4 2.37 3.46 -16.16
N GLY A 5 3.33 3.24 -15.25
CA GLY A 5 3.09 3.13 -13.81
C GLY A 5 2.69 4.44 -13.11
N GLU A 6 3.15 5.61 -13.59
CA GLU A 6 2.82 6.90 -12.98
C GLU A 6 1.31 7.21 -13.12
N ARG A 7 0.75 6.93 -14.30
CA ARG A 7 -0.69 7.12 -14.56
C ARG A 7 -1.59 6.16 -13.76
N VAL A 8 -1.11 4.94 -13.49
CA VAL A 8 -1.86 3.97 -12.67
C VAL A 8 -1.93 4.46 -11.23
N LYS A 9 -0.82 5.01 -10.70
CA LYS A 9 -0.76 5.54 -9.34
C LYS A 9 -1.69 6.74 -9.14
N GLU A 10 -1.71 7.68 -10.09
CA GLU A 10 -2.65 8.82 -10.08
C GLU A 10 -4.12 8.37 -10.05
N PHE A 11 -4.47 7.32 -10.81
CA PHE A 11 -5.83 6.78 -10.79
C PHE A 11 -6.15 6.07 -9.47
N LEU A 12 -5.23 5.26 -8.94
CA LEU A 12 -5.40 4.59 -7.64
C LEU A 12 -5.53 5.57 -6.49
N ARG A 13 -4.91 6.75 -6.61
CA ARG A 13 -5.01 7.80 -5.61
C ARG A 13 -6.45 8.22 -5.33
N LEU A 14 -7.28 8.29 -6.37
CA LEU A 14 -8.70 8.66 -6.24
C LEU A 14 -9.49 7.71 -5.33
N PHE A 15 -9.12 6.42 -5.27
CA PHE A 15 -9.77 5.43 -4.41
C PHE A 15 -9.40 5.60 -2.94
N VAL A 16 -8.14 5.93 -2.68
CA VAL A 16 -7.67 6.20 -1.32
C VAL A 16 -8.21 7.53 -0.82
N ASP A 17 -8.31 8.53 -1.71
CA ASP A 17 -8.86 9.85 -1.44
C ASP A 17 -10.37 9.81 -1.16
N SER A 18 -11.11 8.83 -1.72
CA SER A 18 -12.54 8.62 -1.41
C SER A 18 -12.77 8.07 -0.01
N ARG A 19 -11.73 7.59 0.67
CA ARG A 19 -11.75 6.97 2.01
C ARG A 19 -12.52 5.65 2.09
N GLU A 20 -12.85 5.07 0.94
CA GLU A 20 -13.42 3.72 0.87
C GLU A 20 -12.32 2.64 0.93
N TRP A 21 -11.07 3.03 0.72
CA TRP A 21 -9.89 2.17 0.69
C TRP A 21 -8.79 2.68 1.63
N ASP A 22 -8.24 1.78 2.44
CA ASP A 22 -7.15 2.09 3.36
C ASP A 22 -5.83 2.37 2.62
N PHE A 23 -5.52 1.53 1.62
CA PHE A 23 -4.34 1.70 0.78
C PHE A 23 -4.49 0.94 -0.54
N CYS A 24 -3.64 1.28 -1.51
CA CYS A 24 -3.46 0.54 -2.76
C CYS A 24 -1.98 0.22 -2.97
N VAL A 25 -1.67 -0.94 -3.55
CA VAL A 25 -0.31 -1.34 -3.91
C VAL A 25 -0.26 -1.71 -5.40
N ILE A 26 0.77 -1.27 -6.09
CA ILE A 26 1.03 -1.58 -7.50
C ILE A 26 2.12 -2.64 -7.57
N TRP A 27 1.78 -3.76 -8.19
CA TRP A 27 2.70 -4.86 -8.45
C TRP A 27 2.97 -4.97 -9.96
N LYS A 28 4.24 -5.16 -10.33
CA LYS A 28 4.67 -5.48 -11.70
C LYS A 28 5.12 -6.95 -11.73
N LEU A 29 4.80 -7.68 -12.78
CA LEU A 29 5.41 -8.98 -13.03
C LEU A 29 6.92 -8.80 -13.28
N GLY A 30 7.76 -9.57 -12.58
CA GLY A 30 9.19 -9.61 -12.82
C GLY A 30 9.49 -10.13 -14.23
N ASP A 31 10.63 -9.75 -14.79
CA ASP A 31 11.01 -10.16 -16.15
C ASP A 31 11.37 -11.67 -16.16
N ASP A 32 10.85 -12.43 -17.13
CA ASP A 32 11.02 -13.88 -17.30
C ASP A 32 12.52 -14.28 -17.30
N PRO A 33 12.98 -15.30 -16.53
CA PRO A 33 12.26 -16.39 -15.85
C PRO A 33 11.82 -16.14 -14.40
N SER A 34 11.71 -14.88 -13.99
CA SER A 34 11.40 -14.50 -12.60
C SER A 34 10.02 -14.96 -12.16
N LYS A 35 9.96 -15.88 -11.19
CA LYS A 35 8.71 -16.33 -10.57
C LYS A 35 8.25 -15.39 -9.44
N PHE A 36 8.38 -14.09 -9.62
CA PHE A 36 8.01 -13.10 -8.61
C PHE A 36 7.31 -11.88 -9.22
N ILE A 37 6.58 -11.18 -8.38
CA ILE A 37 6.09 -9.83 -8.64
C ILE A 37 6.89 -8.83 -7.81
N GLU A 38 7.10 -7.65 -8.37
CA GLU A 38 7.85 -6.54 -7.80
C GLU A 38 6.90 -5.42 -7.41
N TRP A 39 7.08 -4.87 -6.22
CA TRP A 39 6.42 -3.65 -5.79
C TRP A 39 6.96 -2.47 -6.60
N VAL A 40 6.08 -1.71 -7.22
CA VAL A 40 6.47 -0.52 -8.00
C VAL A 40 5.80 0.77 -7.54
N GLY A 41 4.93 0.71 -6.52
CA GLY A 41 4.32 1.89 -5.92
C GLY A 41 3.17 1.57 -4.99
N CYS A 42 2.73 2.57 -4.22
CA CYS A 42 1.52 2.49 -3.40
C CYS A 42 0.86 3.87 -3.21
N CYS A 43 -0.35 3.86 -2.67
CA CYS A 43 -1.07 5.03 -2.16
C CYS A 43 -1.62 4.69 -0.77
N CYS A 44 -1.54 5.63 0.18
CA CYS A 44 -1.96 5.42 1.57
C CYS A 44 -2.94 6.50 2.04
N SER A 45 -4.05 6.10 2.69
CA SER A 45 -5.06 7.02 3.24
C SER A 45 -4.54 7.77 4.47
N GLY A 46 -3.45 7.28 5.07
CA GLY A 46 -2.85 7.84 6.27
C GLY A 46 -2.45 9.31 6.16
N SER A 47 -2.21 9.86 4.96
CA SER A 47 -1.81 11.26 4.77
C SER A 47 -2.88 12.31 5.19
N TYR A 48 -4.15 11.90 5.31
CA TYR A 48 -5.26 12.83 5.58
C TYR A 48 -5.37 13.31 7.02
N ILE A 49 -4.82 12.58 7.99
CA ILE A 49 -4.97 12.89 9.42
C ILE A 49 -4.25 14.20 9.79
N ASP A 50 -3.23 14.65 9.02
CA ASP A 50 -2.49 15.90 9.29
C ASP A 50 -3.29 17.18 9.07
N LYS A 51 -4.35 17.16 8.25
CA LYS A 51 -4.96 18.43 7.80
C LYS A 51 -5.98 19.01 8.79
N ASN A 52 -6.47 18.23 9.75
CA ASN A 52 -7.63 18.62 10.56
C ASN A 52 -7.45 18.55 12.08
N ILE A 53 -6.27 18.17 12.60
CA ILE A 53 -6.11 18.05 14.05
C ILE A 53 -4.86 18.80 14.50
N LYS A 54 -5.06 19.99 15.09
CA LYS A 54 -4.16 20.46 16.15
C LYS A 54 -4.30 19.45 17.28
N HIS A 55 -3.42 18.46 17.35
CA HIS A 55 -3.42 17.48 18.43
C HIS A 55 -2.92 18.16 19.70
N GLU A 56 -3.86 18.74 20.45
CA GLU A 56 -3.78 18.79 21.90
C GLU A 56 -4.16 17.39 22.40
N HIS A 57 -3.22 16.47 22.40
CA HIS A 57 -3.16 15.36 23.36
C HIS A 57 -1.84 14.61 23.12
N GLU A 58 -0.89 14.92 23.99
CA GLU A 58 0.19 14.03 24.37
C GLU A 58 -0.39 12.71 24.92
N GLU A 59 0.44 11.67 24.94
CA GLU A 59 0.22 10.30 25.45
C GLU A 59 -0.09 9.22 24.40
N GLU A 60 0.86 8.96 23.49
CA GLU A 60 1.39 7.60 23.28
C GLU A 60 2.91 7.71 23.02
N GLU A 61 3.67 7.80 24.11
CA GLU A 61 5.11 7.67 24.12
C GLU A 61 5.49 6.19 23.86
N GLY A 62 6.22 5.96 22.77
CA GLY A 62 7.04 4.75 22.64
C GLY A 62 6.72 3.85 21.46
N GLN A 63 7.08 4.29 20.25
CA GLN A 63 7.90 3.56 19.26
C GLN A 63 7.69 4.15 17.85
N ASN A 64 8.78 4.58 17.21
CA ASN A 64 8.89 4.79 15.76
C ASN A 64 8.30 6.05 15.08
N MET A 65 8.29 7.22 15.74
CA MET A 65 8.09 8.51 15.04
C MET A 65 9.15 8.80 13.94
N SER A 66 10.24 8.03 13.83
CA SER A 66 11.24 8.21 12.76
C SER A 66 10.90 7.49 11.46
N SER A 67 9.84 6.67 11.41
CA SER A 67 9.51 5.87 10.23
C SER A 67 8.51 6.59 9.33
N MET A 68 8.89 6.78 8.06
CA MET A 68 8.03 7.37 7.04
C MET A 68 7.18 6.30 6.37
N CYS A 69 5.93 6.62 6.07
CA CYS A 69 5.07 5.77 5.24
C CYS A 69 5.69 5.59 3.84
N ARG A 70 5.45 4.44 3.20
CA ARG A 70 5.93 4.12 1.85
C ARG A 70 5.23 4.88 0.72
N ASP A 71 4.30 5.77 1.05
CA ASP A 71 3.64 6.65 0.09
C ASP A 71 4.58 7.81 -0.26
N GLU A 72 5.24 7.69 -1.42
CA GLU A 72 6.22 8.67 -1.88
C GLU A 72 5.59 10.00 -2.34
N ASP A 73 4.33 9.97 -2.80
CA ASP A 73 3.65 11.16 -3.33
C ASP A 73 3.13 12.03 -2.19
N TYR A 74 2.66 11.40 -1.12
CA TYR A 74 2.18 12.07 0.08
C TYR A 74 2.96 11.60 1.29
N LYS A 75 4.15 12.16 1.47
CA LYS A 75 5.05 11.83 2.57
C LYS A 75 4.41 12.19 3.92
N HIS A 76 4.28 11.20 4.79
CA HIS A 76 3.80 11.33 6.16
C HIS A 76 4.46 10.26 7.05
N HIS A 77 4.42 10.48 8.36
CA HIS A 77 4.88 9.49 9.35
C HIS A 77 3.92 8.29 9.40
N ILE A 78 4.44 7.12 9.77
CA ILE A 78 3.59 5.96 10.08
C ILE A 78 2.73 6.29 11.30
N ARG A 79 1.41 6.25 11.13
CA ARG A 79 0.44 6.65 12.17
C ARG A 79 -0.91 5.94 12.12
N THR A 80 -1.10 5.03 11.17
CA THR A 80 -2.34 4.27 11.01
C THR A 80 -2.01 2.80 10.79
N LEU A 81 -2.98 1.92 11.06
CA LEU A 81 -2.88 0.51 10.72
C LEU A 81 -2.62 0.28 9.22
N ALA A 82 -3.10 1.17 8.35
CA ALA A 82 -2.79 1.16 6.92
C ALA A 82 -1.29 1.43 6.66
N CYS A 83 -0.71 2.44 7.32
CA CYS A 83 0.73 2.72 7.24
C CYS A 83 1.55 1.53 7.73
N GLU A 84 1.16 0.94 8.87
CA GLU A 84 1.83 -0.23 9.43
C GLU A 84 1.75 -1.44 8.49
N ALA A 85 0.56 -1.73 7.94
CA ALA A 85 0.38 -2.82 6.97
C ALA A 85 1.27 -2.62 5.74
N LEU A 86 1.26 -1.42 5.15
CA LEU A 86 2.14 -1.06 4.03
C LEU A 86 3.62 -1.24 4.36
N SER A 87 4.04 -0.90 5.58
CA SER A 87 5.45 -1.02 6.01
C SER A 87 5.94 -2.47 6.03
N ARG A 88 5.03 -3.44 6.22
CA ARG A 88 5.33 -4.88 6.33
C ARG A 88 5.38 -5.60 4.97
N PHE A 89 4.82 -5.02 3.91
CA PHE A 89 4.87 -5.67 2.60
C PHE A 89 6.31 -5.82 2.10
N PRO A 90 6.69 -6.97 1.53
CA PRO A 90 8.00 -7.13 0.91
C PRO A 90 8.06 -6.39 -0.43
N LEU A 91 9.28 -6.04 -0.89
CA LEU A 91 9.47 -5.44 -2.22
C LEU A 91 9.27 -6.44 -3.37
N PHE A 92 9.43 -7.74 -3.08
CA PHE A 92 9.22 -8.82 -4.03
C PHE A 92 8.39 -9.92 -3.37
N MET A 93 7.41 -10.46 -4.10
CA MET A 93 6.63 -11.61 -3.64
C MET A 93 6.71 -12.74 -4.66
N PRO A 94 6.82 -14.00 -4.22
CA PRO A 94 6.75 -15.13 -5.14
C PRO A 94 5.38 -15.15 -5.82
N LEU A 95 5.32 -15.60 -7.08
CA LEU A 95 4.06 -15.81 -7.79
C LEU A 95 3.21 -16.88 -7.11
N TYR A 96 3.82 -17.82 -6.39
CA TYR A 96 3.10 -18.88 -5.72
C TYR A 96 3.70 -19.15 -4.35
N PRO A 97 2.86 -19.43 -3.33
CA PRO A 97 1.39 -19.45 -3.35
C PRO A 97 0.75 -18.06 -3.10
N GLY A 98 -0.54 -17.91 -3.44
CA GLY A 98 -1.37 -16.79 -2.97
C GLY A 98 -2.11 -16.00 -4.05
N ILE A 99 -3.02 -15.12 -3.61
CA ILE A 99 -3.95 -14.38 -4.47
C ILE A 99 -3.25 -13.55 -5.56
N HIS A 100 -2.07 -12.98 -5.24
CA HIS A 100 -1.36 -12.10 -6.18
C HIS A 100 -0.96 -12.83 -7.47
N GLY A 101 -0.40 -14.04 -7.37
CA GLY A 101 -0.09 -14.82 -8.57
C GLY A 101 -1.31 -15.40 -9.24
N GLU A 102 -2.33 -15.79 -8.47
CA GLU A 102 -3.59 -16.24 -9.05
C GLU A 102 -4.27 -15.19 -9.94
N VAL A 103 -4.25 -13.92 -9.53
CA VAL A 103 -4.76 -12.79 -10.34
C VAL A 103 -3.93 -12.62 -11.61
N VAL A 104 -2.60 -12.59 -11.49
CA VAL A 104 -1.69 -12.43 -12.64
C VAL A 104 -1.89 -13.55 -13.68
N MET A 105 -2.01 -14.80 -13.21
CA MET A 105 -2.15 -15.97 -14.08
C MET A 105 -3.52 -16.07 -14.73
N SER A 106 -4.59 -15.79 -13.98
CA SER A 106 -5.96 -15.85 -14.49
C SER A 106 -6.34 -14.64 -15.34
N LYS A 107 -5.65 -13.51 -15.17
CA LYS A 107 -6.00 -12.21 -15.76
C LYS A 107 -7.42 -11.74 -15.39
N THR A 108 -7.89 -12.14 -14.22
CA THR A 108 -9.20 -11.77 -13.69
C THR A 108 -9.08 -11.16 -12.29
N PRO A 109 -9.92 -10.17 -11.94
CA PRO A 109 -9.91 -9.60 -10.59
C PRO A 109 -10.39 -10.64 -9.57
N LYS A 110 -9.72 -10.69 -8.41
CA LYS A 110 -10.07 -11.57 -7.29
C LYS A 110 -10.15 -10.77 -5.99
N TRP A 111 -10.99 -11.24 -5.08
CA TRP A 111 -11.29 -10.59 -3.81
C TRP A 111 -11.22 -11.64 -2.71
N ASP A 112 -10.33 -11.45 -1.75
CA ASP A 112 -10.28 -12.28 -0.54
C ASP A 112 -10.84 -11.48 0.63
N VAL A 113 -11.96 -11.95 1.17
CA VAL A 113 -12.54 -11.39 2.39
C VAL A 113 -11.99 -12.18 3.57
N VAL A 114 -10.88 -11.69 4.14
CA VAL A 114 -10.30 -12.29 5.34
C VAL A 114 -11.16 -11.88 6.54
N LYS A 115 -11.93 -12.83 7.08
CA LYS A 115 -12.66 -12.64 8.34
C LYS A 115 -11.72 -12.89 9.52
N GLY A 116 -11.10 -11.81 10.01
CA GLY A 116 -10.34 -11.80 11.26
C GLY A 116 -8.91 -12.32 11.13
N LEU A 117 -8.02 -11.65 11.86
CA LEU A 117 -6.59 -11.91 12.06
C LEU A 117 -5.66 -11.48 10.91
N PHE A 118 -5.33 -10.19 10.89
CA PHE A 118 -3.98 -9.77 10.52
C PHE A 118 -3.04 -10.17 11.67
N MET A 119 -2.07 -11.04 11.39
CA MET A 119 -0.86 -11.19 12.21
C MET A 119 0.33 -11.12 11.28
#